data_AF-A0A1S1NGK4-F1
#
_entry.id   AF-A0A1S1NGK4-F1
#
_cell.length_a   1.000
_cell.length_b   1.000
_cell.length_c   1.000
_cell.angle_alpha   90.00
_cell.angle_beta   90.00
_cell.angle_gamma   90.00
#
_symmetry.space_group_name_H-M   'P 1'
#
loop_
_entity.id
_entity.type
_entity.pdbx_description
1 polymer ?
#
loop_
_entity_poly.entity_id
_entity_poly.type
_entity_poly.pdbx_seq_one_letter_code
_entity_poly.pdbx_strand_id
1 'polypeptide(L)' 'MDVVAMLRAGVDEAGSQRVYAARHGLNANDLSSVLGGRKAPSTSMLRAVGARRAVVIDGGAA' A
#
# COMPACT_ATOMS: atom_id res chain seq x y z
N MET A 1 7.30 -10.94 0.36
CA MET A 1 6.41 -10.06 -0.43
C MET A 1 6.21 -8.79 0.37
N ASP A 2 6.45 -7.62 -0.21
CA ASP A 2 6.21 -6.33 0.47
C ASP A 2 4.89 -5.69 0.03
N VAL A 3 4.50 -4.61 0.70
CA VAL A 3 3.25 -3.87 0.44
C VAL A 3 3.18 -3.32 -0.99
N VAL A 4 4.29 -2.82 -1.55
CA VAL A 4 4.31 -2.26 -2.90
C VAL A 4 4.11 -3.37 -3.93
N ALA A 5 4.71 -4.55 -3.73
CA ALA A 5 4.47 -5.72 -4.56
C ALA A 5 3.00 -6.17 -4.53
N MET A 6 2.36 -6.16 -3.36
CA MET A 6 0.92 -6.46 -3.23
C MET A 6 0.05 -5.45 -3.95
N LEU A 7 0.37 -4.15 -3.85
CA LEU A 7 -0.34 -3.10 -4.60
C LEU A 7 -0.17 -3.26 -6.11
N ARG A 8 1.02 -3.62 -6.60
CA ARG A 8 1.24 -3.89 -8.03
C ARG A 8 0.40 -5.05 -8.52
N ALA A 9 0.39 -6.17 -7.79
CA ALA A 9 -0.42 -7.33 -8.13
C ALA A 9 -1.93 -6.99 -8.20
N GLY A 10 -2.43 -6.22 -7.22
CA GLY A 10 -3.83 -5.77 -7.24
C GLY A 10 -4.15 -4.80 -8.39
N VAL A 11 -3.20 -3.96 -8.78
CA VAL A 11 -3.33 -3.09 -9.97
C VAL A 11 -3.36 -3.90 -11.26
N ASP A 12 -2.51 -4.91 -11.37
CA ASP A 12 -2.45 -5.79 -12.53
C ASP A 12 -3.75 -6.60 -12.68
N GLU A 13 -4.29 -7.15 -11.58
CA GLU A 13 -5.59 -7.83 -11.55
C GLU A 13 -6.74 -6.88 -11.95
N ALA A 14 -6.71 -5.63 -11.47
CA ALA A 14 -7.71 -4.62 -11.82
C ALA A 14 -7.54 -4.06 -13.26
N GLY A 15 -6.42 -4.35 -13.92
CA GLY A 15 -6.07 -3.86 -15.25
C GLY A 15 -5.62 -2.39 -15.32
N SER A 16 -5.77 -1.60 -14.25
CA SER A 16 -5.21 -0.24 -14.17
C SER A 16 -5.16 0.31 -12.75
N GLN A 17 -4.26 1.27 -12.52
CA GLN A 17 -4.16 1.99 -11.25
C GLN A 17 -5.44 2.76 -10.91
N ARG A 18 -6.14 3.31 -11.90
CA ARG A 18 -7.39 4.06 -11.69
C ARG A 18 -8.53 3.16 -11.23
N VAL A 19 -8.69 1.98 -11.84
CA VAL A 19 -9.73 1.02 -11.46
C VAL A 19 -9.46 0.49 -10.06
N TYR A 20 -8.22 0.08 -9.77
CA TYR A 20 -7.83 -0.35 -8.43
C TYR A 20 -8.06 0.75 -7.38
N ALA A 21 -7.64 1.98 -7.67
CA ALA A 21 -7.82 3.09 -6.76
C ALA A 21 -9.30 3.37 -6.48
N ALA A 22 -10.16 3.37 -7.50
CA ALA A 22 -11.59 3.56 -7.33
C ALA A 22 -12.23 2.43 -6.48
N ARG A 23 -11.86 1.18 -6.74
CA ARG A 23 -12.37 0.00 -6.00
C ARG A 23 -12.08 0.08 -4.50
N HIS A 24 -10.93 0.64 -4.12
CA HIS A 24 -10.47 0.72 -2.74
C HIS A 24 -10.58 2.13 -2.12
N GLY A 25 -11.19 3.10 -2.82
CA GLY A 25 -11.30 4.48 -2.34
C GLY A 25 -9.96 5.20 -2.16
N LEU A 26 -8.96 4.87 -2.98
CA LEU A 26 -7.63 5.45 -2.96
C LEU A 26 -7.51 6.62 -3.93
N ASN A 27 -6.58 7.53 -3.66
CA ASN A 27 -6.16 8.53 -4.63
C ASN A 27 -5.17 7.91 -5.64
N ALA A 28 -5.48 8.00 -6.93
CA ALA A 28 -4.66 7.39 -7.99
C ALA A 28 -3.27 8.03 -8.15
N ASN A 29 -3.12 9.34 -7.90
CA ASN A 29 -1.82 10.02 -8.00
C ASN A 29 -0.90 9.64 -6.83
N ASP A 30 -1.49 9.50 -5.64
CA ASP A 30 -0.80 8.96 -4.47
C ASP A 30 -0.37 7.51 -4.72
N LEU A 31 -1.26 6.68 -5.27
CA LEU A 31 -0.94 5.29 -5.64
C LEU A 31 0.21 5.24 -6.63
N SER A 32 0.17 6.04 -7.70
CA SER A 32 1.26 6.14 -8.68
C SER A 32 2.59 6.56 -8.03
N SER A 33 2.55 7.51 -7.09
CA SER A 33 3.74 7.96 -6.37
C SER A 33 4.32 6.88 -5.45
N VAL A 34 3.48 6.08 -4.81
CA VAL A 34 3.91 4.92 -4.01
C VAL A 34 4.49 3.82 -4.88
N LEU A 35 3.82 3.47 -5.99
CA LEU A 35 4.30 2.46 -6.93
C LEU A 35 5.60 2.87 -7.63
N GLY A 36 5.81 4.17 -7.81
CA GLY A 36 7.05 4.76 -8.32
C GLY A 36 8.12 5.01 -7.26
N GLY A 37 7.90 4.62 -6.00
CA GLY A 37 8.89 4.75 -4.92
C GLY A 37 9.10 6.18 -4.39
N ARG A 38 8.30 7.17 -4.82
CA ARG A 38 8.39 8.56 -4.37
C ARG A 38 7.72 8.81 -3.02
N LYS A 39 6.84 7.91 -2.59
CA LYS A 39 6.07 8.02 -1.34
C LYS A 39 5.99 6.66 -0.65
N ALA A 40 5.97 6.67 0.68
CA ALA A 40 5.66 5.47 1.45
C ALA A 40 4.14 5.13 1.35
N PRO A 41 3.75 3.85 1.40
CA PRO A 41 2.34 3.46 1.43
C PRO A 41 1.59 4.09 2.61
N SER A 42 0.41 4.64 2.32
CA SER A 42 -0.49 5.21 3.33
C SER A 42 -1.26 4.10 4.07
N THR A 43 -1.90 4.45 5.20
CA THR A 43 -2.75 3.52 5.95
C THR A 43 -3.88 2.93 5.10
N SER A 44 -4.50 3.72 4.23
CA SER A 44 -5.55 3.23 3.33
C SER A 44 -5.02 2.20 2.34
N MET A 45 -3.79 2.39 1.85
CA MET A 45 -3.13 1.42 0.96
C MET A 45 -2.74 0.15 1.69
N LEU A 46 -2.29 0.24 2.95
CA LEU A 46 -2.06 -0.93 3.78
C LEU A 46 -3.35 -1.74 3.94
N ARG A 47 -4.47 -1.07 4.26
CA ARG A 47 -5.79 -1.72 4.39
C ARG A 47 -6.25 -2.37 3.09
N ALA A 48 -6.01 -1.73 1.94
CA ALA A 48 -6.39 -2.27 0.63
C ALA A 48 -5.74 -3.63 0.34
N VAL A 49 -4.54 -3.88 0.88
CA VAL A 49 -3.81 -5.15 0.74
C VAL A 49 -3.92 -6.05 1.98
N GLY A 50 -4.83 -5.75 2.91
CA GLY A 50 -5.00 -6.52 4.15
C GLY A 50 -3.84 -6.37 5.15
N ALA A 51 -2.97 -5.39 4.98
CA ALA A 51 -1.85 -5.12 5.86
C ALA A 51 -2.22 -4.09 6.95
N ARG A 52 -1.49 -4.16 8.08
CA ARG A 52 -1.53 -3.16 9.15
C ARG A 52 -0.12 -2.76 9.56
N ARG A 53 0.06 -1.52 10.00
CA ARG A 53 1.30 -1.07 10.64
C ARG A 53 1.20 -1.36 12.14
N ALA A 54 2.26 -1.91 12.73
CA ALA A 54 2.40 -2.08 14.17
C ALA A 54 3.68 -1.37 14.64
N VAL A 55 3.62 -0.77 15.82
CA VAL A 55 4.81 -0.27 16.52
C VAL A 55 5.21 -1.36 17.51
N VAL A 56 6.43 -1.86 17.38
CA VAL A 56 7.01 -2.83 18.31
C VAL A 56 8.04 -2.09 19.15
N ILE A 57 7.83 -2.08 20.46
CA ILE A 57 8.83 -1.61 21.41
C ILE A 57 9.56 -2.86 21.89
N ASP A 58 10.79 -3.05 21.43
CA ASP A 58 11.65 -4.11 21.95
C ASP A 58 12.36 -3.56 23.19
N GLY A 59 11.95 -4.07 24.35
CA GLY A 59 12.54 -3.69 25.63
C GLY A 59 13.93 -4.31 25.71
N GLY A 60 14.95 -3.59 25.23
CA GLY A 60 16.33 -3.89 25.54
C GLY A 60 16.45 -4.12 27.04
N ALA A 61 16.92 -5.30 27.42
CA ALA A 61 17.04 -5.74 28.80
C ALA A 61 17.65 -4.66 29.68
N ALA A 62 17.06 -4.48 30.87
CA ALA A 62 17.64 -3.70 31.97
C ALA A 62 18.96 -4.32 32.45
#